data_AF-A0A7C7S4L0-F1
#
_entry.id   AF-A0A7C7S4L0-F1
#
_cell.length_a   1.000
_cell.length_b   1.000
_cell.length_c   1.000
_cell.angle_alpha   90.00
_cell.angle_beta   90.00
_cell.angle_gamma   90.00
#
_symmetry.space_group_name_H-M   'P 1'
#
loop_
_entity.id
_entity.type
_entity.pdbx_description
1 polymer ?
#
loop_
_entity_poly.entity_id
_entity_poly.type
_entity_poly.pdbx_seq_one_letter_code
_entity_poly.pdbx_strand_id
1 'polypeptide(L)'
;MRSALGSLVVVAVVASLGIGAGLSGGWSSGISFAEGIASFTSTINLHLSLSGWELKSTWDLAAPELNFHTLTFRGSLGLLDYEAGVSFRFTSPKLATRSGSGWALEGLEWTGGHLSLELPLGNLTLRLTLLTAPGDR
;
A
#
# COMPACT_ATOMS: atom_id res chain seq x y z
N MET A 1 -7.60 19.00 -13.14
CA MET A 1 -6.21 18.77 -13.60
C MET A 1 -5.13 18.83 -12.49
N ARG A 2 -5.48 19.00 -11.21
CA ARG A 2 -4.51 19.09 -10.09
C ARG A 2 -4.21 17.78 -9.35
N SER A 3 -4.93 16.69 -9.66
CA SER A 3 -4.79 15.39 -8.99
C SER A 3 -3.61 14.56 -9.51
N ALA A 4 -3.34 14.61 -10.83
CA ALA A 4 -2.18 13.94 -11.42
C ALA A 4 -0.83 14.49 -10.92
N LEU A 5 -0.81 15.74 -10.46
CA LEU A 5 0.39 16.41 -9.95
C LEU A 5 0.88 15.83 -8.62
N GLY A 6 -0.02 15.32 -7.75
CA GLY A 6 0.39 14.78 -6.45
C GLY A 6 1.18 13.46 -6.56
N SER A 7 0.72 12.56 -7.43
CA SER A 7 1.42 11.31 -7.74
C SER A 7 2.76 11.57 -8.45
N LEU A 8 2.76 12.55 -9.36
CA LEU A 8 3.96 12.94 -10.11
C LEU A 8 5.00 13.62 -9.21
N VAL A 9 4.59 14.30 -8.13
CA VAL A 9 5.50 14.90 -7.14
C VAL A 9 6.19 13.84 -6.29
N VAL A 10 5.52 12.76 -5.89
CA VAL A 10 6.20 11.66 -5.15
C VAL A 10 7.21 10.95 -6.05
N VAL A 11 6.84 10.66 -7.30
CA VAL A 11 7.76 10.08 -8.29
C VAL A 11 8.91 11.03 -8.61
N ALA A 12 8.66 12.34 -8.72
CA ALA A 12 9.68 13.35 -8.98
C ALA A 12 10.61 13.56 -7.78
N VAL A 13 10.12 13.50 -6.54
CA VAL A 13 10.95 13.59 -5.33
C VAL A 13 11.88 12.38 -5.25
N VAL A 14 11.38 11.17 -5.53
CA VAL A 14 12.19 9.95 -5.59
C VAL A 14 13.19 9.99 -6.75
N ALA A 15 12.81 10.53 -7.92
CA ALA A 15 13.69 10.68 -9.07
C ALA A 15 14.76 11.78 -8.91
N SER A 16 14.48 12.83 -8.13
CA SER A 16 15.40 13.96 -7.91
C SER A 16 16.54 13.66 -6.94
N LEU A 17 16.46 12.55 -6.19
CA LEU A 17 17.48 12.21 -5.18
C LEU A 17 18.75 11.59 -5.76
N GLY A 18 18.85 11.37 -7.08
CA GLY A 18 20.12 11.02 -7.76
C GLY A 18 20.77 9.70 -7.29
N ILE A 19 20.04 8.92 -6.49
CA ILE A 19 20.45 7.65 -5.92
C ILE A 19 19.67 6.58 -6.66
N GLY A 20 20.33 5.49 -7.06
CA GLY A 20 19.79 4.42 -7.92
C GLY A 20 18.45 3.88 -7.43
N ALA A 21 17.36 4.54 -7.83
CA ALA A 21 16.01 4.20 -7.50
C ALA A 21 15.48 3.23 -8.57
N GLY A 22 15.11 2.02 -8.14
CA GLY A 22 14.40 1.08 -9.00
C GLY A 22 12.92 1.35 -8.90
N LEU A 23 12.26 1.66 -10.03
CA LEU A 23 10.82 1.61 -10.11
C LEU A 23 10.44 0.45 -11.02
N SER A 24 9.70 -0.50 -10.46
CA SER A 24 9.13 -1.62 -11.18
C SER A 24 7.65 -1.74 -10.82
N GLY A 25 6.87 -2.30 -11.74
CA GLY A 25 5.45 -2.46 -11.51
C GLY A 25 4.87 -3.44 -12.50
N GLY A 26 3.77 -4.05 -12.10
CA GLY A 26 3.03 -5.00 -12.91
C GLY A 26 1.55 -4.71 -12.77
N TRP A 27 0.84 -4.85 -13.88
CA TRP A 27 -0.61 -4.83 -13.90
C TRP A 27 -1.10 -6.16 -14.46
N SER A 28 -2.08 -6.75 -13.80
CA SER A 28 -2.76 -7.96 -14.25
C SER A 28 -4.27 -7.75 -14.15
N SER A 29 -5.00 -8.13 -15.19
CA SER A 29 -6.46 -8.16 -15.16
C SER A 29 -6.98 -9.52 -15.59
N GLY A 30 -8.11 -9.91 -15.02
CA GLY A 30 -8.78 -11.17 -15.30
C GLY A 30 -10.29 -10.98 -15.34
N ILE A 31 -10.94 -11.76 -16.19
CA ILE A 31 -12.40 -11.87 -16.21
C ILE A 31 -12.71 -13.36 -16.07
N SER A 32 -13.47 -13.71 -15.04
CA SER A 32 -13.99 -15.07 -14.86
C SER A 32 -15.50 -15.08 -15.08
N PHE A 33 -15.99 -16.17 -15.67
CA PHE A 33 -17.41 -16.41 -15.89
C PHE A 33 -17.79 -17.68 -15.14
N ALA A 34 -18.65 -17.56 -14.13
CA ALA A 34 -19.18 -18.69 -13.38
C ALA A 34 -20.68 -18.49 -13.17
N GLU A 35 -21.49 -19.51 -13.50
CA GLU A 35 -22.95 -19.52 -13.25
C GLU A 35 -23.70 -18.29 -13.80
N GLY A 36 -23.26 -17.75 -14.95
CA GLY A 36 -23.86 -16.57 -15.56
C GLY A 36 -23.44 -15.23 -14.96
N ILE A 37 -22.56 -15.24 -13.97
CA ILE A 37 -21.97 -14.05 -13.35
C ILE A 37 -20.56 -13.83 -13.93
N ALA A 38 -20.32 -12.63 -14.43
CA ALA A 38 -18.98 -12.19 -14.81
C ALA A 38 -18.32 -11.48 -13.62
N SER A 39 -17.14 -11.94 -13.21
CA SER A 39 -16.34 -11.30 -12.18
C SER A 39 -15.08 -10.71 -12.81
N PHE A 40 -14.86 -9.42 -12.56
CA PHE A 40 -13.67 -8.71 -13.00
C PHE A 40 -12.70 -8.60 -11.83
N THR A 41 -11.43 -8.92 -12.08
CA THR A 41 -10.33 -8.70 -11.15
C THR A 41 -9.26 -7.87 -11.84
N SER A 42 -8.72 -6.87 -11.15
CA SER A 42 -7.60 -6.08 -11.66
C SER A 42 -6.65 -5.78 -10.52
N THR A 43 -5.43 -6.29 -10.61
CA THR A 43 -4.39 -6.07 -9.62
C THR A 43 -3.31 -5.16 -10.17
N ILE A 44 -2.97 -4.10 -9.45
CA ILE A 44 -1.85 -3.19 -9.77
C ILE A 44 -0.82 -3.33 -8.65
N ASN A 45 0.39 -3.73 -9.02
CA ASN A 45 1.54 -3.80 -8.12
C ASN A 45 2.54 -2.71 -8.52
N LEU A 46 2.91 -1.85 -7.57
CA LEU A 46 4.00 -0.90 -7.70
C LEU A 46 5.08 -1.26 -6.69
N HIS A 47 6.33 -1.31 -7.14
CA HIS A 47 7.49 -1.59 -6.31
C HIS A 47 8.56 -0.53 -6.56
N LEU A 48 8.88 0.21 -5.51
CA LEU A 48 9.90 1.25 -5.48
C LEU A 48 11.03 0.79 -4.57
N SER A 49 12.25 0.70 -5.09
CA SER A 49 13.44 0.40 -4.29
C SER A 49 14.41 1.58 -4.31
N LEU A 50 14.97 1.92 -3.15
CA LEU A 50 15.94 2.99 -2.98
C LEU A 50 16.91 2.61 -1.85
N SER A 51 18.19 2.39 -2.18
CA SER A 51 19.25 2.20 -1.17
C SER A 51 18.94 1.17 -0.07
N GLY A 52 18.46 -0.01 -0.46
CA GLY A 52 18.11 -1.08 0.48
C GLY A 52 16.73 -0.92 1.15
N TRP A 53 16.01 0.17 0.85
CA TRP A 53 14.60 0.33 1.20
C TRP A 53 13.71 -0.05 0.03
N GLU A 54 12.56 -0.62 0.33
CA GLU A 54 11.56 -1.06 -0.63
C GLU A 54 10.17 -0.62 -0.17
N LEU A 55 9.41 -0.01 -1.07
CA LEU A 55 8.01 0.31 -0.92
C LEU A 55 7.20 -0.48 -1.96
N LYS A 56 6.32 -1.34 -1.48
CA LYS A 56 5.37 -2.11 -2.30
C LYS A 56 3.97 -1.57 -2.08
N SER A 57 3.26 -1.28 -3.17
CA SER A 57 1.86 -0.86 -3.18
C SER A 57 1.08 -1.85 -4.02
N THR A 58 0.06 -2.48 -3.44
CA THR A 58 -0.78 -3.50 -4.10
C THR A 58 -2.22 -3.05 -4.06
N TRP A 59 -2.83 -2.86 -5.23
CA TRP A 59 -4.23 -2.52 -5.38
C TRP A 59 -4.95 -3.71 -5.99
N ASP A 60 -5.93 -4.26 -5.28
CA ASP A 60 -6.89 -5.21 -5.84
C ASP A 60 -8.19 -4.46 -6.12
N LEU A 61 -8.51 -4.32 -7.41
CA LEU A 61 -9.68 -3.67 -7.95
C LEU A 61 -10.63 -4.77 -8.44
N ALA A 62 -11.20 -5.52 -7.50
CA ALA A 62 -12.25 -6.49 -7.74
C ALA A 62 -13.63 -5.79 -7.73
N ALA A 63 -14.72 -6.56 -7.54
CA ALA A 63 -16.04 -5.97 -7.28
C ALA A 63 -15.94 -4.92 -6.13
N PRO A 64 -16.77 -3.85 -6.12
CA PRO A 64 -16.63 -2.71 -5.20
C PRO A 64 -16.49 -3.03 -3.71
N GLU A 65 -16.95 -4.20 -3.27
CA GLU A 65 -16.93 -4.70 -1.89
C GLU A 65 -15.63 -5.43 -1.50
N LEU A 66 -14.83 -5.84 -2.50
CA LEU A 66 -13.62 -6.65 -2.36
C LEU A 66 -12.35 -5.87 -2.71
N ASN A 67 -12.47 -4.55 -2.89
CA ASN A 67 -11.34 -3.72 -3.23
C ASN A 67 -10.44 -3.55 -2.00
N PHE A 68 -9.17 -3.94 -2.12
CA PHE A 68 -8.18 -3.77 -1.07
C PHE A 68 -6.97 -3.01 -1.60
N HIS A 69 -6.42 -2.14 -0.75
CA HIS A 69 -5.16 -1.48 -0.99
C HIS A 69 -4.22 -1.76 0.17
N THR A 70 -3.06 -2.34 -0.14
CA THR A 70 -2.00 -2.57 0.84
C THR A 70 -0.76 -1.80 0.44
N LEU A 71 -0.16 -1.13 1.41
CA LEU A 71 1.14 -0.48 1.30
C LEU A 71 2.09 -1.14 2.30
N THR A 72 3.23 -1.62 1.82
CA THR A 72 4.27 -2.23 2.64
C THR A 72 5.59 -1.53 2.39
N PHE A 73 6.27 -1.12 3.45
CA PHE A 73 7.58 -0.50 3.42
C PHE A 73 8.55 -1.35 4.20
N ARG A 74 9.67 -1.74 3.60
CA ARG A 74 10.74 -2.47 4.30
C ARG A 74 12.10 -1.90 4.02
N GLY A 75 13.06 -2.19 4.88
CA GLY A 75 14.47 -1.89 4.67
C GLY A 75 15.28 -2.12 5.94
N SER A 76 16.56 -1.78 5.90
CA SER A 76 17.48 -2.06 6.99
C SER A 76 18.24 -0.79 7.40
N LEU A 77 18.43 -0.61 8.71
CA LEU A 77 19.33 0.40 9.28
C LEU A 77 20.38 -0.32 10.13
N GLY A 78 21.57 -0.51 9.55
CA GLY A 78 22.64 -1.26 10.21
C GLY A 78 22.29 -2.73 10.35
N LEU A 79 22.19 -3.22 11.58
CA LEU A 79 21.78 -4.59 11.87
C LEU A 79 20.26 -4.75 12.06
N LEU A 80 19.49 -3.66 12.07
CA LEU A 80 18.07 -3.72 12.36
C LEU A 80 17.25 -3.65 11.06
N ASP A 81 16.47 -4.68 10.81
CA ASP A 81 15.52 -4.77 9.71
C ASP A 81 14.15 -4.24 10.15
N TYR A 82 13.51 -3.50 9.26
CA TYR A 82 12.22 -2.85 9.47
C TYR A 82 11.25 -3.30 8.39
N GLU A 83 10.02 -3.60 8.79
CA GLU A 83 8.90 -3.78 7.86
C GLU A 83 7.64 -3.16 8.46
N ALA A 84 7.01 -2.24 7.74
CA ALA A 84 5.72 -1.66 8.11
C ALA A 84 4.70 -1.90 7.01
N GLY A 85 3.46 -2.20 7.39
CA GLY A 85 2.36 -2.37 6.45
C GLY A 85 1.11 -1.63 6.91
N VAL A 86 0.36 -1.11 5.95
CA VAL A 86 -0.99 -0.59 6.18
C VAL A 86 -1.92 -1.13 5.10
N SER A 87 -3.13 -1.48 5.50
CA SER A 87 -4.16 -1.99 4.60
C SER A 87 -5.43 -1.18 4.72
N PHE A 88 -6.09 -1.02 3.59
CA PHE A 88 -7.34 -0.29 3.43
C PHE A 88 -8.30 -1.14 2.60
N ARG A 89 -9.60 -1.02 2.88
CA ARG A 89 -10.67 -1.54 2.04
C ARG A 89 -11.34 -0.37 1.35
N PHE A 90 -11.63 -0.50 0.07
CA PHE A 90 -12.46 0.48 -0.62
C PHE A 90 -13.92 0.23 -0.27
N THR A 91 -14.57 1.16 0.40
CA THR A 91 -16.03 1.21 0.53
C THR A 91 -16.54 2.18 -0.54
N SER A 92 -17.47 1.73 -1.38
CA SER A 92 -18.00 2.45 -2.55
C SER A 92 -18.02 3.99 -2.40
N PRO A 93 -17.63 4.79 -3.42
CA PRO A 93 -17.55 6.23 -3.29
C PRO A 93 -18.96 6.81 -3.21
N LYS A 94 -19.49 6.97 -1.99
CA LYS A 94 -20.60 7.89 -1.78
C LYS A 94 -20.05 9.28 -2.07
N LEU A 95 -20.63 9.99 -3.04
CA LEU A 95 -20.41 11.42 -3.21
C LEU A 95 -20.88 12.12 -1.92
N ALA A 96 -19.98 12.34 -0.97
CA ALA A 96 -20.28 13.18 0.17
C ALA A 96 -19.92 14.63 -0.16
N THR A 97 -20.86 15.52 0.15
CA THR A 97 -20.67 16.96 0.08
C THR A 97 -19.71 17.37 1.19
N ARG A 98 -18.45 17.55 0.80
CA ARG A 98 -17.31 17.97 1.63
C ARG A 98 -17.64 19.13 2.57
N SER A 99 -17.56 18.89 3.88
CA SER A 99 -17.39 19.93 4.90
C SER A 99 -16.31 19.46 5.87
N GLY A 100 -15.11 20.06 5.80
CA GLY A 100 -14.03 19.80 6.73
C GLY A 100 -12.67 19.53 6.06
N SER A 101 -11.67 20.33 6.44
CA SER A 101 -10.27 20.16 6.07
C SER A 101 -9.65 18.99 6.84
N GLY A 102 -9.90 17.78 6.37
CA GLY A 102 -9.23 16.57 6.83
C GLY A 102 -8.90 15.70 5.62
N TRP A 103 -7.80 14.97 5.68
CA TRP A 103 -7.49 13.92 4.71
C TRP A 103 -8.45 12.75 4.98
N ALA A 104 -9.71 12.90 4.58
CA ALA A 104 -10.62 11.78 4.45
C ALA A 104 -10.53 11.32 2.99
N LEU A 105 -9.81 10.25 2.74
CA LEU A 105 -9.99 9.46 1.53
C LEU A 105 -11.40 8.86 1.63
N GLU A 106 -12.42 9.61 1.23
CA GLU A 106 -13.81 9.12 1.23
C GLU A 106 -13.88 7.83 0.41
N GLY A 107 -14.24 6.74 1.10
CA GLY A 107 -14.31 5.40 0.51
C GLY A 107 -13.07 4.53 0.71
N LEU A 108 -12.04 4.94 1.48
CA LEU A 108 -10.99 4.03 1.97
C LEU A 108 -11.11 3.86 3.48
N GLU A 109 -11.58 2.69 3.89
CA GLU A 109 -11.67 2.30 5.29
C GLU A 109 -10.38 1.62 5.71
N TRP A 110 -9.73 2.13 6.76
CA TRP A 110 -8.53 1.51 7.30
C TRP A 110 -8.88 0.16 7.96
N THR A 111 -8.25 -0.92 7.50
CA THR A 111 -8.51 -2.27 8.00
C THR A 111 -7.47 -2.76 8.99
N GLY A 112 -6.30 -2.11 9.02
CA GLY A 112 -5.24 -2.45 9.97
C GLY A 112 -3.85 -2.10 9.44
N GLY A 113 -2.87 -2.37 10.27
CA GLY A 113 -1.48 -2.18 9.94
C GLY A 113 -0.56 -2.92 10.89
N HIS A 114 0.71 -2.98 10.53
CA HIS A 114 1.74 -3.62 11.32
C HIS A 114 3.06 -2.87 11.23
N LEU A 115 3.89 -3.08 12.24
CA LEU A 115 5.29 -2.72 12.25
C LEU A 115 6.08 -3.88 12.85
N SER A 116 6.99 -4.46 12.08
CA SER A 116 7.93 -5.48 12.47
C SER A 116 9.34 -4.91 12.52
N LEU A 117 10.06 -5.22 13.59
CA LEU A 117 11.46 -4.91 13.80
C LEU A 117 12.21 -6.23 14.02
N GLU A 118 13.24 -6.49 13.23
CA GLU A 118 14.02 -7.72 13.27
C GLU A 118 15.51 -7.44 13.50
N LEU A 119 16.08 -8.03 14.55
CA LEU A 119 17.49 -7.88 14.91
C LEU A 119 18.17 -9.26 14.94
N PRO A 120 19.06 -9.57 13.99
CA PRO A 120 19.89 -10.76 14.03
C PRO A 120 21.02 -10.59 15.06
N LEU A 121 21.15 -11.58 15.93
CA LEU A 121 22.14 -11.73 16.99
C LEU A 121 22.95 -13.02 16.75
N GLY A 122 23.65 -13.08 15.61
CA GLY A 122 24.40 -14.27 15.21
C GLY A 122 23.49 -15.39 14.70
N ASN A 123 23.24 -16.41 15.51
CA ASN A 123 22.36 -17.54 15.18
C ASN A 123 20.93 -17.40 15.72
N LEU A 124 20.61 -16.28 16.38
CA LEU A 124 19.30 -15.98 16.93
C LEU A 124 18.76 -14.69 16.31
N THR A 125 17.47 -14.62 16.01
CA THR A 125 16.82 -13.39 15.53
C THR A 125 15.76 -12.95 16.52
N LEU A 126 15.86 -11.73 17.01
CA LEU A 126 14.81 -11.09 17.80
C LEU A 126 13.84 -10.39 16.86
N ARG A 127 12.55 -10.70 16.96
CA ARG A 127 11.49 -10.09 16.17
C ARG A 127 10.43 -9.49 17.07
N LEU A 128 10.16 -8.19 16.91
CA LEU A 128 9.05 -7.51 17.56
C LEU A 128 8.05 -7.08 16.48
N THR A 129 6.82 -7.58 16.55
CA THR A 129 5.73 -7.17 15.66
C THR A 129 4.64 -6.48 16.47
N LEU A 130 4.36 -5.23 16.12
CA LEU A 130 3.24 -4.44 16.60
C LEU A 130 2.12 -4.54 15.58
N LEU A 131 0.93 -4.93 16.03
CA LEU A 131 -0.28 -4.98 15.22
C LEU A 131 -1.21 -3.85 15.65
N THR A 132 -1.81 -3.20 14.67
CA THR A 132 -2.83 -2.18 14.89
C THR A 132 -4.05 -2.47 14.02
N ALA A 133 -5.22 -2.37 14.62
CA ALA A 133 -6.51 -2.61 13.98
C ALA A 133 -7.42 -1.39 14.20
N PRO A 134 -8.41 -1.16 13.34
CA PRO A 134 -9.44 -0.15 13.58
C PRO A 134 -10.04 -0.36 14.97
N GLY A 135 -9.99 0.67 15.81
CA GLY A 135 -10.59 0.62 17.13
C GLY A 135 -12.11 0.63 17.00
N ASP A 136 -12.78 -0.31 17.66
CA ASP A 136 -14.23 -0.31 17.81
C ASP A 136 -14.65 1.04 18.43
N ARG A 137 -15.24 1.92 17.63
CA ARG A 137 -15.82 3.18 18.09
C ARG A 137 -17.29 3.24 17.72
#